data_AF-A0A345VBP5-F1
#
_entry.id   AF-A0A345VBP5-F1
#
_cell.length_a   1.000
_cell.length_b   1.000
_cell.length_c   1.000
_cell.angle_alpha   90.00
_cell.angle_beta   90.00
_cell.angle_gamma   90.00
#
_symmetry.space_group_name_H-M   'P 1'
#
loop_
_entity.id
_entity.type
_entity.pdbx_description
1 polymer ?
#
loop_
_entity_poly.entity_id
_entity_poly.type
_entity_poly.pdbx_seq_one_letter_code
_entity_poly.pdbx_strand_id
1 'polypeptide(L)'
;MLPEAAKAESKEGLEAFARYWYTTLSYAYETGDIKPLESVSSSSCVSCGRVKKVVQGWHTEGRWLVGGKMVVEGVQTNFVETRPAEYQVLIQVYQDALSYYRADKTLDEKTEPSPAAGDIMIASYGGGSWKAVTVEHLAKSG
;
A
#
# COMPACT_ATOMS: atom_id res chain seq x y z
N MET A 1 14.00 0.85 -3.27
CA MET A 1 14.89 1.52 -2.30
C MET A 1 14.11 2.66 -1.67
N LEU A 2 14.16 2.84 -0.35
CA LEU A 2 13.44 3.91 0.35
C LEU A 2 14.00 5.28 -0.12
N PRO A 3 13.15 6.24 -0.55
CA PRO A 3 13.60 7.58 -0.91
C PRO A 3 14.34 8.26 0.25
N GLU A 4 15.37 9.05 -0.04
CA GLU A 4 16.17 9.72 1.01
C GLU A 4 15.33 10.66 1.88
N ALA A 5 14.39 11.39 1.26
CA ALA A 5 13.42 12.22 1.98
C ALA A 5 12.59 11.41 2.98
N ALA A 6 12.25 10.17 2.66
CA ALA A 6 11.50 9.27 3.55
C ALA A 6 12.34 8.72 4.72
N LYS A 7 13.53 9.26 4.98
CA LYS A 7 14.34 8.97 6.18
C LYS A 7 14.25 10.06 7.24
N ALA A 8 13.53 11.15 6.98
CA ALA A 8 13.35 12.25 7.91
C ALA A 8 11.96 12.22 8.56
N GLU A 9 11.91 12.61 9.84
CA GLU A 9 10.66 12.92 10.55
C GLU A 9 10.17 14.31 10.14
N SER A 10 9.75 14.44 8.88
CA SER A 10 9.23 15.69 8.32
C SER A 10 7.97 15.45 7.51
N LYS A 11 7.28 16.53 7.18
CA LYS A 11 6.12 16.52 6.29
C LYS A 11 6.45 15.83 4.96
N GLU A 12 7.54 16.26 4.32
CA GLU A 12 8.00 15.73 3.03
C GLU A 12 8.42 14.26 3.18
N GLY A 13 9.01 13.89 4.31
CA GLY A 13 9.37 12.51 4.61
C GLY A 13 8.15 11.59 4.73
N LEU A 14 7.10 12.05 5.41
CA LEU A 14 5.84 11.32 5.53
C LEU A 14 5.13 11.18 4.17
N GLU A 15 5.10 12.24 3.36
CA GLU A 15 4.50 12.20 2.03
C GLU A 15 5.28 11.25 1.09
N ALA A 16 6.62 11.29 1.14
CA ALA A 16 7.47 10.38 0.38
C ALA A 16 7.31 8.92 0.86
N PHE A 17 7.18 8.69 2.17
CA PHE A 17 6.90 7.38 2.73
C PHE A 17 5.57 6.81 2.25
N ALA A 18 4.49 7.62 2.25
CA ALA A 18 3.18 7.18 1.79
C ALA A 18 3.24 6.67 0.33
N ARG A 19 3.90 7.43 -0.56
CA ARG A 19 4.10 7.00 -1.97
C ARG A 19 4.93 5.72 -2.07
N TYR A 20 5.97 5.61 -1.25
CA TYR A 20 6.81 4.41 -1.23
C TYR A 20 6.03 3.17 -0.79
N TRP A 21 5.15 3.30 0.21
CA TRP A 21 4.31 2.19 0.68
C TRP A 21 3.44 1.63 -0.46
N TYR A 22 2.75 2.48 -1.24
CA TYR A 22 1.98 2.01 -2.41
C TYR A 22 2.87 1.44 -3.52
N THR A 23 4.12 1.90 -3.65
CA THR A 23 5.07 1.28 -4.58
C THR A 23 5.40 -0.16 -4.15
N THR A 24 5.61 -0.38 -2.85
CA THR A 24 5.83 -1.75 -2.32
C THR A 24 4.59 -2.61 -2.44
N LEU A 25 3.39 -2.02 -2.39
CA LEU A 25 2.13 -2.70 -2.63
C LEU A 25 1.99 -3.15 -4.09
N SER A 26 2.26 -2.27 -5.05
CA SER A 26 2.30 -2.63 -6.48
C SER A 26 3.29 -3.76 -6.75
N TYR A 27 4.49 -3.67 -6.19
CA TYR A 27 5.51 -4.72 -6.31
C TYR A 27 5.02 -6.06 -5.77
N ALA A 28 4.32 -6.06 -4.64
CA ALA A 28 3.75 -7.28 -4.07
C ALA A 28 2.69 -7.88 -5.01
N TYR A 29 1.77 -7.09 -5.55
CA TYR A 29 0.79 -7.58 -6.53
C TYR A 29 1.44 -8.17 -7.78
N GLU A 30 2.47 -7.51 -8.33
CA GLU A 30 3.15 -7.95 -9.55
C GLU A 30 4.00 -9.22 -9.35
N THR A 31 4.68 -9.34 -8.21
CA THR A 31 5.72 -10.36 -8.01
C THR A 31 5.37 -11.45 -7.01
N GLY A 32 4.38 -11.23 -6.16
CA GLY A 32 4.07 -12.10 -5.03
C GLY A 32 5.01 -11.92 -3.83
N ASP A 33 6.12 -11.17 -3.97
CA ASP A 33 7.03 -10.92 -2.86
C ASP A 33 6.51 -9.78 -1.97
N ILE A 34 5.97 -10.18 -0.82
CA ILE A 34 5.39 -9.26 0.17
C ILE A 34 6.42 -8.64 1.11
N LYS A 35 7.66 -9.13 1.15
CA LYS A 35 8.67 -8.71 2.15
C LYS A 35 8.92 -7.20 2.17
N PRO A 36 8.99 -6.50 1.02
CA PRO A 36 9.17 -5.05 1.04
C PRO A 36 8.02 -4.33 1.74
N LEU A 37 6.77 -4.72 1.45
CA LEU A 37 5.57 -4.14 2.07
C LEU A 37 5.53 -4.42 3.57
N GLU A 38 5.88 -5.64 3.99
CA GLU A 38 5.95 -6.02 5.41
C GLU A 38 7.00 -5.21 6.16
N SER A 39 8.16 -4.96 5.55
CA SER A 39 9.25 -4.23 6.20
C SER A 39 8.87 -2.80 6.59
N VAL A 40 7.92 -2.21 5.88
CA VAL A 40 7.41 -0.84 6.10
C VAL A 40 6.00 -0.79 6.67
N SER A 41 5.46 -1.93 7.10
CA SER A 41 4.15 -2.01 7.74
C SER A 41 4.31 -2.49 9.18
N SER A 42 3.57 -1.87 10.09
CA SER A 42 3.46 -2.37 11.46
C SER A 42 2.75 -3.72 11.45
N SER A 43 3.12 -4.61 12.37
CA SER A 43 2.39 -5.87 12.59
C SER A 43 0.94 -5.65 13.05
N SER A 44 0.61 -4.45 13.53
CA SER A 44 -0.75 -4.03 13.89
C SER A 44 -1.61 -3.59 12.69
N CYS A 45 -1.03 -3.43 11.49
CA CYS A 45 -1.77 -2.97 10.32
C CYS A 45 -2.65 -4.09 9.76
N VAL A 46 -3.93 -4.08 10.14
CA VAL A 46 -4.89 -5.14 9.77
C VAL A 46 -5.11 -5.19 8.25
N SER A 47 -5.26 -4.04 7.60
CA SER A 47 -5.41 -3.95 6.13
C SER A 47 -4.19 -4.48 5.39
N CYS A 48 -2.98 -4.15 5.85
CA CYS A 48 -1.73 -4.69 5.33
C CYS A 48 -1.72 -6.23 5.40
N GLY A 49 -2.21 -6.80 6.51
CA GLY A 49 -2.35 -8.25 6.67
C GLY A 49 -3.39 -8.89 5.74
N ARG A 50 -4.50 -8.19 5.43
CA ARG A 50 -5.49 -8.67 4.45
C ARG A 50 -4.89 -8.73 3.04
N VAL A 51 -4.24 -7.64 2.63
CA VAL A 51 -3.56 -7.54 1.32
C VAL A 51 -2.52 -8.64 1.14
N LYS A 52 -1.70 -8.90 2.18
CA LYS A 52 -0.73 -10.01 2.17
C LYS A 52 -1.40 -11.34 1.81
N LYS A 53 -2.53 -11.67 2.43
CA LYS A 53 -3.23 -12.94 2.16
C LYS A 53 -3.71 -13.03 0.71
N VAL A 54 -4.23 -11.93 0.16
CA VAL A 54 -4.69 -11.87 -1.25
C VAL A 54 -3.52 -12.09 -2.20
N VAL A 55 -2.43 -11.34 -2.03
CA VAL A 55 -1.23 -11.44 -2.89
C VAL A 55 -0.63 -12.83 -2.80
N GLN A 56 -0.39 -13.35 -1.59
CA GLN A 56 0.20 -14.67 -1.41
C GLN A 56 -0.69 -15.78 -1.99
N GLY A 57 -2.01 -15.70 -1.79
CA GLY A 57 -2.94 -16.66 -2.36
C GLY A 57 -2.87 -16.69 -3.88
N TRP A 58 -2.84 -15.53 -4.53
CA TRP A 58 -2.80 -15.45 -6.00
C TRP A 58 -1.43 -15.70 -6.63
N HIS A 59 -0.39 -15.89 -5.83
CA HIS A 59 0.94 -16.30 -6.27
C HIS A 59 1.33 -17.70 -5.77
N THR A 60 0.35 -18.50 -5.31
CA THR A 60 0.54 -19.92 -5.00
C THR A 60 -0.13 -20.81 -6.04
N GLU A 61 0.24 -22.09 -6.07
CA GLU A 61 -0.39 -23.13 -6.91
C GLU A 61 -0.30 -22.84 -8.42
N GLY A 62 0.70 -22.05 -8.85
CA GLY A 62 0.88 -21.68 -10.26
C GLY A 62 -0.08 -20.61 -10.75
N ARG A 63 -0.85 -19.97 -9.85
CA ARG A 63 -1.63 -18.76 -10.14
C ARG A 63 -0.71 -17.55 -10.26
N TRP A 64 -1.17 -16.53 -11.00
CA TRP A 64 -0.47 -15.25 -11.07
C TRP A 64 -1.42 -14.10 -11.36
N LEU A 65 -0.89 -12.90 -11.18
CA LEU A 65 -1.57 -11.63 -11.41
C LEU A 65 -0.91 -10.87 -12.56
N VAL A 66 -1.69 -10.10 -13.31
CA VAL A 66 -1.18 -9.17 -14.33
C VAL A 66 -1.82 -7.80 -14.13
N GLY A 67 -1.01 -6.75 -14.06
CA GLY A 67 -1.45 -5.38 -13.79
C GLY A 67 -1.62 -5.12 -12.29
N GLY A 68 -2.64 -4.35 -11.91
CA GLY A 68 -2.94 -4.04 -10.50
C GLY A 68 -1.98 -3.05 -9.84
N LYS A 69 -1.29 -2.24 -10.64
CA LYS A 69 -0.42 -1.17 -10.14
C LYS A 69 -1.24 -0.13 -9.38
N MET A 70 -0.80 0.20 -8.17
CA MET A 70 -1.33 1.33 -7.40
C MET A 70 -0.75 2.63 -7.94
N VAL A 71 -1.62 3.58 -8.27
CA VAL A 71 -1.26 4.89 -8.79
C VAL A 71 -1.70 5.97 -7.81
N VAL A 72 -0.72 6.66 -7.23
CA VAL A 72 -0.93 7.73 -6.26
C VAL A 72 -1.00 9.08 -6.96
N GLU A 73 -2.19 9.62 -7.10
CA GLU A 73 -2.45 10.93 -7.72
C GLU A 73 -2.16 12.09 -6.77
N GLY A 74 -2.49 11.91 -5.49
CA GLY A 74 -2.38 12.97 -4.48
C GLY A 74 -1.89 12.42 -3.16
N VAL A 75 -1.08 13.22 -2.46
CA VAL A 75 -0.69 12.96 -1.07
C VAL A 75 -0.71 14.29 -0.34
N GLN A 76 -1.38 14.35 0.81
CA GLN A 76 -1.46 15.54 1.62
C GLN A 76 -1.41 15.20 3.09
N THR A 77 -0.64 15.98 3.85
CA THR A 77 -0.66 15.96 5.31
C THR A 77 -0.55 17.37 5.88
N ASN A 78 -1.17 17.59 7.04
CA ASN A 78 -0.93 18.76 7.88
C ASN A 78 0.24 18.54 8.85
N PHE A 79 0.84 17.34 8.84
CA PHE A 79 1.95 16.92 9.69
C PHE A 79 1.67 17.14 11.18
N VAL A 80 0.45 16.78 11.60
CA VAL A 80 0.01 16.84 12.99
C VAL A 80 0.20 15.45 13.60
N GLU A 81 0.90 15.44 14.73
CA GLU A 81 1.08 14.25 15.55
C GLU A 81 -0.27 13.85 16.17
N THR A 82 -0.78 12.67 15.83
CA THR A 82 -2.07 12.16 16.34
C THR A 82 -1.91 11.36 17.62
N ARG A 83 -0.73 10.77 17.81
CA ARG A 83 -0.20 10.09 19.00
C ARG A 83 1.34 10.19 18.97
N PRO A 84 2.06 9.89 20.08
CA PRO A 84 3.52 9.98 20.10
C PRO A 84 4.19 9.31 18.89
N ALA A 85 4.89 10.13 18.09
CA ALA A 85 5.56 9.80 16.84
C ALA A 85 4.65 9.18 15.76
N GLU A 86 3.33 9.36 15.82
CA GLU A 86 2.36 8.92 14.81
C GLU A 86 1.75 10.12 14.08
N TYR A 87 1.71 10.03 12.75
CA TYR A 87 1.27 11.11 11.90
C TYR A 87 0.28 10.61 10.84
N GLN A 88 -0.73 11.42 10.56
CA GLN A 88 -1.74 11.12 9.55
C GLN A 88 -1.35 11.69 8.18
N VAL A 89 -1.62 10.93 7.12
CA VAL A 89 -1.52 11.38 5.73
C VAL A 89 -2.74 10.90 4.94
N LEU A 90 -3.28 11.78 4.10
CA LEU A 90 -4.36 11.48 3.17
C LEU A 90 -3.76 11.21 1.79
N ILE A 91 -4.26 10.17 1.12
CA ILE A 91 -3.78 9.74 -0.19
C ILE A 91 -4.98 9.67 -1.14
N GLN A 92 -4.79 10.13 -2.37
CA GLN A 92 -5.68 9.81 -3.49
C GLN A 92 -4.99 8.75 -4.35
N VAL A 93 -5.63 7.59 -4.45
CA VAL A 93 -5.05 6.42 -5.10
C VAL A 93 -6.10 5.65 -5.88
N TYR A 94 -5.74 5.15 -7.05
CA TYR A 94 -6.49 4.12 -7.75
C TYR A 94 -5.60 2.92 -8.07
N GLN A 95 -6.22 1.82 -8.46
CA GLN A 95 -5.53 0.64 -8.94
C GLN A 95 -5.80 0.49 -10.45
N ASP A 96 -4.74 0.31 -11.25
CA ASP A 96 -4.86 -0.08 -12.65
C ASP A 96 -5.57 -1.46 -12.77
N ALA A 97 -6.04 -1.80 -13.97
CA ALA A 97 -6.72 -3.07 -14.22
C ALA A 97 -5.88 -4.25 -13.70
N LEU A 98 -6.52 -5.17 -12.99
CA LEU A 98 -5.88 -6.36 -12.43
C LEU A 98 -6.57 -7.61 -12.96
N SER A 99 -5.80 -8.49 -13.59
CA SER A 99 -6.27 -9.77 -14.10
C SER A 99 -5.72 -10.91 -13.25
N TYR A 100 -6.62 -11.83 -12.88
CA TYR A 100 -6.34 -12.99 -12.06
C TYR A 100 -6.30 -14.24 -12.94
N TYR A 101 -5.16 -14.93 -12.99
CA TYR A 101 -5.00 -16.12 -13.81
C TYR A 101 -4.84 -17.37 -12.96
N ARG A 102 -5.55 -18.44 -13.35
CA ARG A 102 -5.39 -19.78 -12.80
C ARG A 102 -4.18 -20.48 -13.43
N ALA A 103 -3.73 -21.56 -12.79
CA ALA A 103 -2.58 -22.33 -13.25
C ALA A 103 -2.74 -22.93 -14.66
N ASP A 104 -3.98 -23.20 -15.08
CA ASP A 104 -4.33 -23.68 -16.42
C ASP A 104 -4.39 -22.57 -17.48
N LYS A 105 -3.99 -21.34 -17.11
CA LYS A 105 -3.99 -20.12 -17.94
C LYS A 105 -5.36 -19.55 -18.26
N THR A 106 -6.42 -20.04 -17.61
CA THR A 106 -7.73 -19.40 -17.68
C THR A 106 -7.75 -18.11 -16.87
N LEU A 107 -8.43 -17.10 -17.41
CA LEU A 107 -8.73 -15.86 -16.68
C LEU A 107 -9.86 -16.16 -15.69
N ASP A 108 -9.59 -15.95 -14.41
CA ASP A 108 -10.61 -16.11 -13.35
C ASP A 108 -11.47 -14.86 -13.21
N GLU A 109 -10.82 -13.72 -13.05
CA GLU A 109 -11.45 -12.43 -12.80
C GLU A 109 -10.59 -11.33 -13.42
N LYS A 110 -11.24 -10.23 -13.81
CA LYS A 110 -10.57 -8.99 -14.18
C LYS A 110 -11.28 -7.83 -13.49
N THR A 111 -10.53 -7.01 -12.77
CA THR A 111 -11.01 -5.72 -12.27
C THR A 111 -10.63 -4.61 -13.24
N GLU A 112 -11.53 -3.66 -13.42
CA GLU A 112 -11.27 -2.43 -14.18
C GLU A 112 -10.84 -1.31 -13.23
N PRO A 113 -10.04 -0.33 -13.70
CA PRO A 113 -9.67 0.83 -12.89
C PRO A 113 -10.92 1.56 -12.40
N SER A 114 -10.95 1.87 -11.12
CA SER A 114 -11.96 2.76 -10.52
C SER A 114 -11.41 4.18 -10.41
N PRO A 115 -12.26 5.21 -10.29
CA PRO A 115 -11.79 6.54 -9.93
C PRO A 115 -10.95 6.50 -8.64
N ALA A 116 -9.99 7.42 -8.51
CA ALA A 116 -9.15 7.51 -7.32
C ALA A 116 -9.99 7.62 -6.05
N ALA A 117 -9.76 6.68 -5.15
CA ALA A 117 -10.33 6.67 -3.81
C ALA A 117 -9.43 7.49 -2.87
N GLY A 118 -10.05 8.04 -1.82
CA GLY A 118 -9.31 8.64 -0.73
C GLY A 118 -8.96 7.59 0.31
N ASP A 119 -7.69 7.51 0.69
CA ASP A 119 -7.18 6.66 1.77
C ASP A 119 -6.67 7.53 2.91
N ILE A 120 -6.80 7.00 4.13
CA ILE A 120 -6.14 7.50 5.32
C ILE A 120 -5.06 6.52 5.75
N MET A 121 -3.84 7.03 5.90
CA MET A 121 -2.73 6.30 6.49
C MET A 121 -2.32 6.97 7.80
N ILE A 122 -2.08 6.17 8.83
CA ILE A 122 -1.33 6.60 10.01
C ILE A 122 0.03 5.91 9.93
N ALA A 123 1.11 6.68 9.99
CA ALA A 123 2.47 6.18 10.00
C ALA A 123 3.16 6.57 11.31
N SER A 124 3.92 5.64 11.89
CA SER A 124 4.79 5.91 13.02
C SER A 124 6.23 6.12 12.57
N TYR A 125 6.93 7.04 13.20
CA TYR A 125 8.36 7.26 12.99
C TYR A 125 9.16 6.77 14.20
N GLY A 126 10.25 6.04 13.95
CA GLY A 126 11.12 5.56 15.01
C GLY A 126 12.37 4.89 14.47
N GLY A 127 13.50 5.08 15.17
CA GLY A 127 14.77 4.48 14.78
C GLY A 127 15.26 4.87 13.38
N GLY A 128 14.90 6.06 12.90
CA GLY A 128 15.27 6.55 11.57
C GLY A 128 14.43 6.00 10.42
N SER A 129 13.25 5.43 10.71
CA SER A 129 12.38 4.82 9.70
C SER A 129 10.90 5.03 9.99
N TRP A 130 10.10 5.05 8.93
CA TRP A 130 8.64 5.09 9.00
C TRP A 130 8.04 3.68 8.92
N LYS A 131 6.91 3.47 9.59
CA LYS A 131 6.07 2.27 9.44
C LYS A 131 4.60 2.65 9.33
N ALA A 132 3.89 2.05 8.38
CA ALA A 132 2.45 2.22 8.26
C ALA A 132 1.75 1.44 9.40
N VAL A 133 1.08 2.16 10.29
CA VAL A 133 0.31 1.60 11.40
C VAL A 133 -1.09 1.20 10.94
N THR A 134 -1.69 2.00 10.05
CA THR A 134 -2.94 1.68 9.36
C THR A 134 -2.96 2.31 7.97
N VAL A 135 -3.72 1.71 7.06
CA VAL A 135 -4.07 2.23 5.72
C VAL A 135 -5.50 1.78 5.42
N GLU A 136 -6.46 2.70 5.32
CA GLU A 136 -7.87 2.36 5.12
C GLU A 136 -8.52 3.33 4.12
N HIS A 137 -9.49 2.85 3.33
CA HIS A 137 -10.30 3.69 2.46
C HIS A 137 -11.22 4.60 3.27
N LEU A 138 -11.32 5.88 2.90
CA LEU A 138 -12.18 6.88 3.53
C LEU A 138 -13.67 6.68 3.22
N ALA A 139 -13.99 6.06 2.08
CA ALA A 139 -15.36 5.69 1.75
C ALA A 139 -15.71 4.34 2.41
N LYS A 140 -16.89 4.26 3.05
CA LYS A 140 -17.41 2.97 3.55
C LYS A 140 -17.46 1.97 2.39
N SER A 141 -16.81 0.83 2.58
CA SER A 141 -17.26 -0.41 1.93
C SER A 141 -18.74 -0.57 2.28
N GLY A 142 -19.60 -0.34 1.28
CA GLY A 142 -21.04 -0.62 1.39
C GLY A 142 -21.28 -2.08 1.71
#